data_AF-A0A8T2BIU9-F1
#
_entry.id   AF-A0A8T2BIU9-F1
#
_cell.length_a   1.000
_cell.length_b   1.000
_cell.length_c   1.000
_cell.angle_alpha   90.00
_cell.angle_beta   90.00
_cell.angle_gamma   90.00
#
_symmetry.space_group_name_H-M   'P 1'
#
loop_
_entity.id
_entity.type
_entity.pdbx_description
1 polymer ?
#
loop_
_entity_poly.entity_id
_entity_poly.type
_entity_poly.pdbx_seq_one_letter_code
_entity_poly.pdbx_strand_id
1 'polypeptide(L)'
;MRISHKSVDQPSRIRRTNMETALLRYCVNFSSHPYHKKTSAHHRVNGETQRDERCATALSRRSVLASGFSLVSSTALVFPGEGLAVVKQGLLAGRVPGLSEPDDEGWRTYRRPDEKSGGHGVGWSPIIPYAFSVPQDWNEVPVSIADLGGTEIDLRFASPKEGRLSVIVAPVLRFADNLGDDVKIENIGPPAKVINAFGPEVIGENVEGKVLSSNVAEHEGRLYYQFELEPPHVLITATAAGNRLYLFSVTGNGLQWKRHYKDLKRIASSFRIV
;
A
#
# COMPACT_ATOMS: atom_id res chain seq x y z
N MET A 1 -12.73 47.20 -65.32
CA MET A 1 -11.30 47.39 -65.02
C MET A 1 -11.18 48.27 -63.77
N ARG A 2 -10.61 47.71 -62.68
CA ARG A 2 -9.85 48.30 -61.53
C ARG A 2 -9.77 49.85 -61.40
N ILE A 3 -9.72 50.53 -60.24
CA ILE A 3 -9.27 50.25 -58.85
C ILE A 3 -9.78 51.37 -57.89
N SER A 4 -10.03 50.99 -56.62
CA SER A 4 -9.80 51.64 -55.28
C SER A 4 -9.65 53.16 -55.07
N HIS A 5 -10.25 53.68 -53.98
CA HIS A 5 -9.56 54.22 -52.78
C HIS A 5 -10.57 54.56 -51.65
N LYS A 6 -10.26 54.18 -50.40
CA LYS A 6 -10.96 54.60 -49.17
C LYS A 6 -9.95 55.12 -48.11
N SER A 7 -10.48 56.02 -47.28
CA SER A 7 -9.86 57.05 -46.45
C SER A 7 -9.14 56.58 -45.16
N VAL A 8 -8.19 57.40 -44.72
CA VAL A 8 -7.49 57.41 -43.42
C VAL A 8 -8.01 58.59 -42.59
N ASP A 9 -8.21 58.43 -41.28
CA ASP A 9 -8.01 59.52 -40.30
C ASP A 9 -7.86 59.02 -38.84
N GLN A 10 -7.06 59.77 -38.07
CA GLN A 10 -6.50 59.47 -36.73
C GLN A 10 -7.45 59.72 -35.52
N PRO A 11 -7.17 59.14 -34.33
CA PRO A 11 -7.97 59.33 -33.12
C PRO A 11 -7.45 60.43 -32.16
N SER A 12 -8.40 61.00 -31.41
CA SER A 12 -8.24 62.07 -30.42
C SER A 12 -8.15 61.56 -28.97
N ARG A 13 -7.70 62.46 -28.09
CA ARG A 13 -7.16 62.27 -26.72
C ARG A 13 -8.17 62.69 -25.65
N ILE A 14 -8.43 61.88 -24.60
CA ILE A 14 -9.14 62.31 -23.37
C ILE A 14 -8.48 61.73 -22.10
N ARG A 15 -8.53 62.53 -21.03
CA ARG A 15 -7.81 62.48 -19.74
C ARG A 15 -8.51 61.66 -18.64
N ARG A 16 -7.68 61.10 -17.75
CA ARG A 16 -7.76 60.94 -16.26
C ARG A 16 -9.12 60.83 -15.55
N THR A 17 -9.23 59.84 -14.67
CA THR A 17 -9.61 60.00 -13.25
C THR A 17 -8.98 58.90 -12.37
N ASN A 18 -8.49 59.31 -11.19
CA ASN A 18 -8.01 58.45 -10.09
C ASN A 18 -9.21 58.05 -9.22
N MET A 19 -9.19 56.86 -8.60
CA MET A 19 -9.76 56.65 -7.27
C MET A 19 -8.95 55.61 -6.48
N GLU A 20 -8.67 55.99 -5.25
CA GLU A 20 -7.86 55.34 -4.23
C GLU A 20 -8.79 54.72 -3.15
N THR A 21 -8.27 53.75 -2.39
CA THR A 21 -8.68 53.31 -1.04
C THR A 21 -10.05 52.63 -0.80
N ALA A 22 -10.01 51.39 -0.28
CA ALA A 22 -10.43 51.10 1.10
C ALA A 22 -10.15 49.63 1.50
N LEU A 23 -9.52 49.48 2.68
CA LEU A 23 -9.26 48.26 3.45
C LEU A 23 -10.54 47.69 4.07
N LEU A 24 -10.62 46.37 4.23
CA LEU A 24 -11.27 45.78 5.41
C LEU A 24 -10.66 44.41 5.77
N ARG A 25 -10.13 44.37 6.99
CA ARG A 25 -9.60 43.23 7.71
C ARG A 25 -10.73 42.27 8.10
N TYR A 26 -10.48 40.98 8.05
CA TYR A 26 -11.26 39.99 8.79
C TYR A 26 -10.30 39.19 9.69
N CYS A 27 -10.31 39.53 10.97
CA CYS A 27 -9.72 38.72 12.04
C CYS A 27 -10.83 37.86 12.63
N VAL A 28 -10.65 36.55 12.67
CA VAL A 28 -11.48 35.64 13.46
C VAL A 28 -10.63 35.13 14.63
N ASN A 29 -10.96 35.61 15.82
CA ASN A 29 -10.47 35.08 17.09
C ASN A 29 -11.27 33.81 17.42
N PHE A 30 -10.59 32.70 17.71
CA PHE A 30 -11.18 31.62 18.50
C PHE A 30 -10.47 31.55 19.85
N SER A 31 -11.26 31.82 20.88
CA SER A 31 -10.89 31.83 22.29
C SER A 31 -10.71 30.39 22.80
N SER A 32 -9.59 30.18 23.47
CA SER A 32 -9.26 29.02 24.30
C SER A 32 -10.10 28.99 25.58
N HIS A 33 -10.69 27.84 25.91
CA HIS A 33 -11.17 27.51 27.27
C HIS A 33 -10.59 26.15 27.70
N PRO A 34 -9.92 26.06 28.88
CA PRO A 34 -9.51 24.81 29.50
C PRO A 34 -10.43 24.38 30.67
N TYR A 35 -10.19 23.15 31.17
CA TYR A 35 -10.76 22.49 32.37
C TYR A 35 -12.10 21.74 32.17
N HIS A 36 -12.24 20.46 32.50
CA HIS A 36 -12.07 19.89 33.84
C HIS A 36 -11.57 18.41 33.86
N LYS A 37 -10.58 18.16 34.72
CA LYS A 37 -10.30 16.84 35.34
C LYS A 37 -11.35 16.57 36.43
N LYS A 38 -11.81 15.31 36.54
CA LYS A 38 -12.33 14.73 37.79
C LYS A 38 -11.59 13.43 38.08
N THR A 39 -10.78 13.48 39.13
CA THR A 39 -10.26 12.35 39.90
C THR A 39 -11.33 11.86 40.86
N SER A 40 -11.50 10.53 41.00
CA SER A 40 -12.00 9.94 42.24
C SER A 40 -11.39 8.57 42.49
N ALA A 41 -10.56 8.56 43.53
CA ALA A 41 -10.19 7.54 44.49
C ALA A 41 -10.46 6.03 44.23
N HIS A 42 -9.35 5.29 44.27
CA HIS A 42 -9.08 4.10 45.08
C HIS A 42 -10.20 3.62 46.04
N HIS A 43 -10.56 2.35 45.91
CA HIS A 43 -10.66 1.47 47.07
C HIS A 43 -10.00 0.12 46.78
N ARG A 44 -8.98 -0.16 47.59
CA ARG A 44 -8.22 -1.39 47.74
C ARG A 44 -8.88 -2.17 48.87
N VAL A 45 -9.18 -3.46 48.67
CA VAL A 45 -9.21 -4.47 49.73
C VAL A 45 -8.57 -5.75 49.19
N ASN A 46 -7.61 -6.22 49.98
CA ASN A 46 -6.76 -7.38 49.81
C ASN A 46 -7.40 -8.61 50.47
N GLY A 47 -7.00 -9.79 50.01
CA GLY A 47 -6.98 -11.05 50.79
C GLY A 47 -8.35 -11.70 50.97
N GLU A 48 -8.52 -13.01 50.97
CA GLU A 48 -7.60 -14.03 51.44
C GLU A 48 -7.76 -15.34 50.65
N THR A 49 -6.65 -16.04 50.50
CA THR A 49 -6.54 -17.43 50.07
C THR A 49 -6.77 -18.33 51.27
N GLN A 50 -7.65 -19.31 51.17
CA GLN A 50 -7.59 -20.49 52.02
C GLN A 50 -7.64 -21.76 51.19
N ARG A 51 -6.59 -22.55 51.40
CA ARG A 51 -6.32 -23.89 50.90
C ARG A 51 -7.34 -24.86 51.49
N ASP A 52 -7.72 -25.86 50.72
CA ASP A 52 -7.95 -27.19 51.27
C ASP A 52 -7.32 -28.25 50.38
N GLU A 53 -6.57 -29.13 51.04
CA GLU A 53 -5.79 -30.24 50.54
C GLU A 53 -6.64 -31.51 50.33
N ARG A 54 -6.03 -32.48 49.62
CA ARG A 54 -6.38 -33.91 49.45
C ARG A 54 -7.51 -34.18 48.45
N CYS A 55 -7.40 -35.19 47.58
CA CYS A 55 -6.71 -36.47 47.76
C CYS A 55 -6.17 -36.99 46.42
N ALA A 56 -4.91 -37.42 46.42
CA ALA A 56 -4.28 -38.14 45.33
C ALA A 56 -4.82 -39.57 45.25
N THR A 57 -5.23 -40.00 44.05
CA THR A 57 -5.23 -41.41 43.68
C THR A 57 -4.47 -41.57 42.37
N ALA A 58 -3.28 -42.12 42.49
CA ALA A 58 -2.43 -42.52 41.40
C ALA A 58 -3.04 -43.78 40.74
N LEU A 59 -3.21 -43.76 39.43
CA LEU A 59 -3.40 -44.97 38.64
C LEU A 59 -2.24 -45.18 37.68
N SER A 60 -1.83 -46.44 37.65
CA SER A 60 -0.51 -46.94 37.28
C SER A 60 -0.47 -47.46 35.84
N ARG A 61 0.58 -47.05 35.14
CA ARG A 61 1.45 -47.79 34.20
C ARG A 61 0.88 -49.08 33.57
N ARG A 62 0.63 -49.04 32.26
CA ARG A 62 0.95 -50.14 31.32
C ARG A 62 1.26 -49.56 29.92
N SER A 63 2.55 -49.43 29.59
CA SER A 63 3.05 -49.35 28.22
C SER A 63 3.80 -50.66 27.93
N VAL A 64 3.29 -51.45 26.99
CA VAL A 64 3.95 -52.66 26.49
C VAL A 64 4.59 -52.29 25.15
N LEU A 65 5.92 -52.27 25.15
CA LEU A 65 6.74 -52.32 23.95
C LEU A 65 6.80 -53.78 23.47
N ALA A 66 6.47 -54.01 22.21
CA ALA A 66 6.76 -55.26 21.53
C ALA A 66 7.39 -54.93 20.18
N SER A 67 8.71 -55.15 20.12
CA SER A 67 9.51 -55.23 18.90
C SER A 67 9.37 -56.65 18.31
N GLY A 68 9.23 -56.73 16.99
CA GLY A 68 9.23 -58.00 16.25
C GLY A 68 9.74 -57.77 14.82
N PHE A 69 10.77 -58.52 14.45
CA PHE A 69 11.56 -58.40 13.22
C PHE A 69 10.91 -59.08 11.99
N SER A 70 11.35 -58.58 10.83
CA SER A 70 11.54 -59.28 9.54
C SER A 70 10.32 -59.64 8.68
N LEU A 71 10.31 -59.19 7.42
CA LEU A 71 10.67 -60.00 6.25
C LEU A 71 10.69 -59.14 4.97
N VAL A 72 11.73 -59.37 4.17
CA VAL A 72 11.98 -58.77 2.85
C VAL A 72 10.89 -59.20 1.86
N SER A 73 10.34 -58.26 1.09
CA SER A 73 9.66 -58.58 -0.16
C SER A 73 9.94 -57.50 -1.20
N SER A 74 10.71 -57.90 -2.21
CA SER A 74 11.09 -57.09 -3.36
C SER A 74 10.00 -57.14 -4.41
N THR A 75 9.43 -55.99 -4.78
CA THR A 75 8.75 -55.82 -6.06
C THR A 75 9.09 -54.46 -6.64
N ALA A 76 9.65 -54.48 -7.84
CA ALA A 76 10.04 -53.33 -8.64
C ALA A 76 8.89 -52.34 -8.83
N LEU A 77 9.15 -51.07 -8.57
CA LEU A 77 8.33 -49.97 -9.05
C LEU A 77 9.19 -49.08 -9.94
N VAL A 78 8.83 -49.16 -11.22
CA VAL A 78 9.14 -48.25 -12.32
C VAL A 78 9.21 -46.82 -11.82
N PHE A 79 10.30 -46.11 -12.15
CA PHE A 79 10.40 -44.67 -11.99
C PHE A 79 9.59 -43.97 -13.09
N PRO A 80 8.65 -43.08 -12.76
CA PRO A 80 8.28 -42.00 -13.66
C PRO A 80 8.73 -40.68 -13.03
N GLY A 81 9.62 -39.99 -13.74
CA GLY A 81 9.73 -38.54 -13.78
C GLY A 81 10.09 -37.83 -12.46
N GLU A 82 11.21 -37.12 -12.47
CA GLU A 82 11.49 -36.02 -11.56
C GLU A 82 10.43 -34.91 -11.76
N GLY A 83 9.27 -35.10 -11.15
CA GLY A 83 8.37 -34.02 -10.84
C GLY A 83 9.02 -33.25 -9.69
N LEU A 84 9.52 -32.06 -9.99
CA LEU A 84 9.83 -31.04 -8.98
C LEU A 84 8.61 -30.93 -8.06
N ALA A 85 8.68 -31.57 -6.90
CA ALA A 85 7.74 -31.34 -5.83
C ALA A 85 7.93 -29.88 -5.43
N VAL A 86 7.06 -29.01 -5.95
CA VAL A 86 6.82 -27.70 -5.37
C VAL A 86 6.38 -27.98 -3.94
N VAL A 87 7.33 -27.91 -3.02
CA VAL A 87 7.07 -27.92 -1.59
C VAL A 87 6.15 -26.71 -1.37
N LYS A 88 4.85 -26.95 -1.16
CA LYS A 88 3.96 -25.96 -0.53
C LYS A 88 4.59 -25.70 0.85
N GLN A 89 5.46 -24.70 0.89
CA GLN A 89 6.27 -24.32 2.03
C GLN A 89 5.29 -24.02 3.16
N GLY A 90 5.19 -24.95 4.11
CA GLY A 90 4.28 -24.83 5.25
C GLY A 90 4.54 -23.53 6.02
N LEU A 91 3.50 -23.09 6.72
CA LEU A 91 3.50 -21.95 7.63
C LEU A 91 4.51 -22.18 8.77
N LEU A 92 5.81 -22.03 8.49
CA LEU A 92 6.79 -21.89 9.56
C LEU A 92 6.50 -20.58 10.28
N ALA A 93 6.35 -20.66 11.59
CA ALA A 93 6.16 -19.48 12.43
C ALA A 93 7.23 -18.42 12.08
N GLY A 94 6.78 -17.22 11.69
CA GLY A 94 7.63 -16.10 11.29
C GLY A 94 7.82 -15.90 9.78
N ARG A 95 7.38 -16.82 8.91
CA ARG A 95 7.38 -16.59 7.45
C ARG A 95 6.10 -15.89 7.01
N VAL A 96 6.24 -14.68 6.45
CA VAL A 96 5.16 -13.99 5.74
C VAL A 96 4.85 -14.76 4.45
N PRO A 97 3.63 -15.28 4.26
CA PRO A 97 3.28 -15.99 3.02
C PRO A 97 3.53 -15.12 1.79
N GLY A 98 4.22 -15.69 0.79
CA GLY A 98 4.57 -14.99 -0.43
C GLY A 98 5.88 -14.18 -0.37
N LEU A 99 6.52 -14.03 0.80
CA LEU A 99 7.81 -13.34 0.92
C LEU A 99 8.97 -14.35 0.85
N SER A 100 9.92 -14.12 -0.06
CA SER A 100 11.09 -14.98 -0.27
C SER A 100 12.09 -14.90 0.88
N GLU A 101 13.08 -15.79 0.85
CA GLU A 101 14.35 -15.59 1.56
C GLU A 101 15.13 -14.42 0.94
N PRO A 102 16.00 -13.74 1.71
CA PRO A 102 16.86 -12.69 1.17
C PRO A 102 17.83 -13.24 0.11
N ASP A 103 18.05 -12.47 -0.95
CA ASP A 103 19.12 -12.68 -1.92
C ASP A 103 20.49 -12.27 -1.35
N ASP A 104 21.54 -12.35 -2.18
CA ASP A 104 22.91 -12.01 -1.80
C ASP A 104 23.09 -10.52 -1.41
N GLU A 105 22.16 -9.66 -1.83
CA GLU A 105 22.14 -8.24 -1.49
C GLU A 105 21.25 -7.93 -0.26
N GLY A 106 20.62 -8.94 0.33
CA GLY A 106 19.70 -8.79 1.46
C GLY A 106 18.29 -8.33 1.06
N TRP A 107 17.91 -8.48 -0.21
CA TRP A 107 16.58 -8.14 -0.72
C TRP A 107 15.68 -9.36 -0.80
N ARG A 108 14.40 -9.16 -0.49
CA ARG A 108 13.36 -10.18 -0.50
C ARG A 108 12.28 -9.79 -1.48
N THR A 109 11.79 -10.74 -2.25
CA THR A 109 10.65 -10.52 -3.15
C THR A 109 9.37 -11.02 -2.49
N TYR A 110 8.40 -10.15 -2.36
CA TYR A 110 7.02 -10.53 -2.05
C TYR A 110 6.28 -10.80 -3.35
N ARG A 111 5.61 -11.95 -3.46
CA ARG A 111 4.55 -12.22 -4.45
C ARG A 111 3.26 -12.46 -3.69
N ARG A 112 2.20 -11.73 -4.04
CA ARG A 112 0.87 -11.92 -3.47
C ARG A 112 0.40 -13.36 -3.70
N PRO A 113 0.07 -14.15 -2.65
CA PRO A 113 -0.47 -15.49 -2.83
C PRO A 113 -1.83 -15.45 -3.55
N ASP A 114 -2.05 -16.37 -4.48
CA ASP A 114 -3.29 -16.44 -5.29
C ASP A 114 -4.52 -16.73 -4.40
N GLU A 115 -4.33 -17.53 -3.35
CA GLU A 115 -5.35 -17.90 -2.37
C GLU A 115 -5.62 -16.78 -1.32
N LYS A 116 -4.85 -15.67 -1.31
CA LYS A 116 -5.05 -14.57 -0.35
C LYS A 116 -6.36 -13.83 -0.68
N SER A 117 -7.30 -13.85 0.25
CA SER A 117 -8.49 -12.98 0.17
C SER A 117 -8.07 -11.51 0.22
N GLY A 118 -8.71 -10.66 -0.58
CA GLY A 118 -8.47 -9.21 -0.52
C GLY A 118 -8.68 -8.64 0.88
N GLY A 119 -7.99 -7.54 1.18
CA GLY A 119 -8.24 -6.75 2.39
C GLY A 119 -9.68 -6.25 2.48
N HIS A 120 -10.06 -5.71 3.64
CA HIS A 120 -11.40 -5.15 3.83
C HIS A 120 -11.69 -4.08 2.77
N GLY A 121 -12.81 -4.25 2.04
CA GLY A 121 -13.30 -3.35 1.00
C GLY A 121 -12.68 -3.51 -0.41
N VAL A 122 -11.61 -4.31 -0.58
CA VAL A 122 -11.06 -4.65 -1.91
C VAL A 122 -12.05 -5.49 -2.75
N GLY A 123 -13.05 -6.09 -2.08
CA GLY A 123 -14.10 -6.91 -2.68
C GLY A 123 -13.68 -8.35 -2.91
N TRP A 124 -14.63 -9.17 -3.38
CA TRP A 124 -14.48 -10.61 -3.57
C TRP A 124 -14.00 -11.02 -4.97
N SER A 125 -13.92 -10.08 -5.91
CA SER A 125 -13.47 -10.38 -7.27
C SER A 125 -11.99 -10.77 -7.26
N PRO A 126 -11.57 -11.71 -8.13
CA PRO A 126 -10.17 -12.11 -8.25
C PRO A 126 -9.22 -10.90 -8.32
N ILE A 127 -8.11 -10.99 -7.60
CA ILE A 127 -7.04 -9.98 -7.63
C ILE A 127 -5.91 -10.61 -8.43
N ILE A 128 -5.53 -9.96 -9.52
CA ILE A 128 -4.38 -10.39 -10.31
C ILE A 128 -3.14 -10.23 -9.42
N PRO A 129 -2.33 -11.28 -9.23
CA PRO A 129 -1.18 -11.24 -8.34
C PRO A 129 -0.22 -10.11 -8.70
N TYR A 130 0.46 -9.60 -7.68
CA TYR A 130 1.52 -8.62 -7.87
C TYR A 130 2.74 -9.03 -7.06
N ALA A 131 3.88 -8.47 -7.42
CA ALA A 131 5.14 -8.67 -6.74
C ALA A 131 5.92 -7.36 -6.58
N PHE A 132 6.74 -7.29 -5.55
CA PHE A 132 7.70 -6.20 -5.32
C PHE A 132 8.84 -6.71 -4.44
N SER A 133 9.94 -5.96 -4.37
CA SER A 133 11.10 -6.27 -3.55
C SER A 133 11.27 -5.29 -2.40
N VAL A 134 11.69 -5.80 -1.24
CA VAL A 134 12.00 -5.02 -0.03
C VAL A 134 13.28 -5.50 0.63
N PRO A 135 14.01 -4.64 1.36
CA PRO A 135 15.11 -5.06 2.22
C PRO A 135 14.65 -6.03 3.31
N GLN A 136 15.59 -6.85 3.81
CA GLN A 136 15.32 -7.89 4.81
C GLN A 136 14.60 -7.41 6.08
N ASP A 137 14.87 -6.18 6.52
CA ASP A 137 14.32 -5.59 7.76
C ASP A 137 12.85 -5.12 7.64
N TRP A 138 12.22 -5.23 6.46
CA TRP A 138 10.82 -4.86 6.26
C TRP A 138 9.88 -6.01 6.61
N ASN A 139 8.81 -5.70 7.36
CA ASN A 139 7.84 -6.68 7.83
C ASN A 139 6.41 -6.32 7.41
N GLU A 140 5.57 -7.33 7.18
CA GLU A 140 4.13 -7.12 6.94
C GLU A 140 3.50 -6.50 8.19
N VAL A 141 2.70 -5.45 7.99
CA VAL A 141 1.92 -4.79 9.03
C VAL A 141 0.45 -5.10 8.80
N PRO A 142 -0.32 -5.49 9.83
CA PRO A 142 -1.75 -5.71 9.69
C PRO A 142 -2.47 -4.49 9.09
N VAL A 143 -3.40 -4.75 8.18
CA VAL A 143 -4.29 -3.73 7.61
C VAL A 143 -5.51 -3.59 8.50
N SER A 144 -5.88 -2.35 8.82
CA SER A 144 -7.03 -1.98 9.64
C SER A 144 -8.03 -1.16 8.86
N ILE A 145 -9.31 -1.28 9.19
CA ILE A 145 -10.37 -0.43 8.61
C ILE A 145 -10.20 1.06 8.97
N ALA A 146 -9.48 1.35 10.07
CA ALA A 146 -9.22 2.71 10.53
C ALA A 146 -8.06 3.39 9.78
N ASP A 147 -7.45 2.66 8.84
CA ASP A 147 -6.35 3.18 8.06
C ASP A 147 -6.81 4.27 7.08
N LEU A 148 -5.98 5.30 6.89
CA LEU A 148 -6.15 6.23 5.77
C LEU A 148 -6.11 5.44 4.45
N GLY A 149 -7.17 5.55 3.64
CA GLY A 149 -7.39 4.73 2.45
C GLY A 149 -7.90 3.29 2.74
N GLY A 150 -8.39 3.03 3.95
CA GLY A 150 -8.63 1.70 4.55
C GLY A 150 -9.67 0.80 3.90
N THR A 151 -10.34 1.22 2.83
CA THR A 151 -11.29 0.39 2.08
C THR A 151 -10.65 -0.40 0.95
N GLU A 152 -9.41 -0.16 0.53
CA GLU A 152 -8.83 -0.94 -0.58
C GLU A 152 -7.37 -1.33 -0.39
N ILE A 153 -6.87 -1.24 0.84
CA ILE A 153 -5.51 -1.68 1.15
C ILE A 153 -5.47 -3.21 1.21
N ASP A 154 -4.73 -3.82 0.31
CA ASP A 154 -4.52 -5.28 0.27
C ASP A 154 -3.32 -5.72 1.11
N LEU A 155 -2.31 -4.85 1.23
CA LEU A 155 -1.06 -5.18 1.91
C LEU A 155 -0.34 -3.94 2.45
N ARG A 156 0.35 -4.10 3.57
CA ARG A 156 1.32 -3.12 4.09
C ARG A 156 2.60 -3.79 4.53
N PHE A 157 3.71 -3.12 4.27
CA PHE A 157 4.99 -3.44 4.87
C PHE A 157 5.58 -2.18 5.51
N ALA A 158 6.38 -2.35 6.56
CA ALA A 158 7.10 -1.24 7.16
C ALA A 158 8.46 -1.65 7.71
N SER A 159 9.36 -0.68 7.72
CA SER A 159 10.60 -0.66 8.49
C SER A 159 10.60 0.62 9.32
N PRO A 160 10.62 0.55 10.66
CA PRO A 160 10.71 1.75 11.51
C PRO A 160 11.90 2.64 11.16
N LYS A 161 12.98 2.05 10.61
CA LYS A 161 14.20 2.76 10.21
C LYS A 161 14.07 3.44 8.85
N GLU A 162 13.39 2.81 7.89
CA GLU A 162 13.47 3.22 6.48
C GLU A 162 12.17 3.84 5.94
N GLY A 163 11.01 3.35 6.36
CA GLY A 163 9.73 3.83 5.84
C GLY A 163 8.61 2.81 5.91
N ARG A 164 7.57 3.04 5.10
CA ARG A 164 6.40 2.17 4.97
C ARG A 164 5.93 2.12 3.54
N LEU A 165 5.27 1.03 3.17
CA LEU A 165 4.63 0.87 1.88
C LEU A 165 3.23 0.28 2.04
N SER A 166 2.40 0.53 1.04
CA SER A 166 1.07 -0.06 0.93
C SER A 166 0.74 -0.39 -0.52
N VAL A 167 0.06 -1.51 -0.73
CA VAL A 167 -0.56 -1.85 -2.00
C VAL A 167 -2.06 -1.62 -1.86
N ILE A 168 -2.60 -0.74 -2.69
CA ILE A 168 -4.03 -0.44 -2.78
C ILE A 168 -4.55 -1.04 -4.08
N VAL A 169 -5.67 -1.75 -4.00
CA VAL A 169 -6.29 -2.44 -5.13
C VAL A 169 -7.74 -1.96 -5.26
N ALA A 170 -7.94 -0.92 -6.07
CA ALA A 170 -9.22 -0.24 -6.21
C ALA A 170 -9.97 -0.67 -7.48
N PRO A 171 -11.31 -0.76 -7.46
CA PRO A 171 -12.10 -0.95 -8.67
C PRO A 171 -11.92 0.25 -9.63
N VAL A 172 -11.69 -0.02 -10.91
CA VAL A 172 -11.55 1.05 -11.93
C VAL A 172 -12.80 1.92 -12.02
N LEU A 173 -13.98 1.32 -11.79
CA LEU A 173 -15.28 1.99 -11.81
C LEU A 173 -15.40 3.18 -10.84
N ARG A 174 -14.52 3.28 -9.83
CA ARG A 174 -14.47 4.49 -8.98
C ARG A 174 -14.00 5.73 -9.73
N PHE A 175 -13.29 5.55 -10.84
CA PHE A 175 -12.54 6.61 -11.51
C PHE A 175 -12.97 6.84 -12.96
N ALA A 176 -13.54 5.82 -13.60
CA ALA A 176 -14.02 5.92 -14.96
C ALA A 176 -15.13 4.91 -15.23
N ASP A 177 -16.24 5.42 -15.76
CA ASP A 177 -17.35 4.60 -16.22
C ASP A 177 -16.98 3.91 -17.55
N ASN A 178 -17.53 2.72 -17.78
CA ASN A 178 -17.51 2.01 -19.07
C ASN A 178 -16.13 1.53 -19.58
N LEU A 179 -15.18 1.17 -18.71
CA LEU A 179 -13.86 0.70 -19.14
C LEU A 179 -13.74 -0.82 -19.43
N GLY A 180 -14.82 -1.60 -19.31
CA GLY A 180 -14.78 -3.05 -19.55
C GLY A 180 -13.97 -3.81 -18.49
N ASP A 181 -13.70 -5.09 -18.77
CA ASP A 181 -13.10 -6.02 -17.78
C ASP A 181 -11.57 -6.15 -17.88
N ASP A 182 -10.93 -5.63 -18.94
CA ASP A 182 -9.48 -5.63 -19.12
C ASP A 182 -8.96 -4.22 -19.41
N VAL A 183 -8.79 -3.45 -18.34
CA VAL A 183 -8.44 -2.04 -18.36
C VAL A 183 -6.94 -1.86 -18.33
N LYS A 184 -6.42 -1.08 -19.28
CA LYS A 184 -5.07 -0.54 -19.25
C LYS A 184 -5.05 0.86 -18.64
N ILE A 185 -3.95 1.25 -18.00
CA ILE A 185 -3.90 2.53 -17.27
C ILE A 185 -4.06 3.74 -18.21
N GLU A 186 -3.61 3.64 -19.46
CA GLU A 186 -3.82 4.64 -20.50
C GLU A 186 -5.30 4.87 -20.85
N ASN A 187 -6.17 3.86 -20.66
CA ASN A 187 -7.61 4.00 -20.85
C ASN A 187 -8.25 4.87 -19.76
N ILE A 188 -7.66 4.90 -18.56
CA ILE A 188 -8.10 5.77 -17.46
C ILE A 188 -7.69 7.21 -17.77
N GLY A 189 -6.47 7.39 -18.30
CA GLY A 189 -6.02 8.63 -18.90
C GLY A 189 -4.51 8.88 -18.74
N PRO A 190 -4.04 10.12 -19.01
CA PRO A 190 -2.63 10.48 -18.84
C PRO A 190 -2.23 10.55 -17.36
N PRO A 191 -0.92 10.46 -17.03
CA PRO A 191 -0.43 10.45 -15.65
C PRO A 191 -1.02 11.55 -14.75
N ALA A 192 -1.15 12.78 -15.27
CA ALA A 192 -1.74 13.91 -14.55
C ALA A 192 -3.21 13.69 -14.14
N LYS A 193 -4.02 13.07 -15.01
CA LYS A 193 -5.42 12.74 -14.68
C LYS A 193 -5.47 11.67 -13.61
N VAL A 194 -4.63 10.65 -13.73
CA VAL A 194 -4.61 9.51 -12.82
C VAL A 194 -4.20 10.02 -11.42
N ILE A 195 -3.06 10.71 -11.26
CA ILE A 195 -2.60 11.22 -9.95
C ILE A 195 -3.58 12.20 -9.29
N ASN A 196 -4.26 13.06 -10.06
CA ASN A 196 -5.25 13.96 -9.49
C ASN A 196 -6.51 13.22 -9.01
N ALA A 197 -6.85 12.09 -9.61
CA ALA A 197 -8.00 11.28 -9.22
C ALA A 197 -7.72 10.40 -8.00
N PHE A 198 -6.57 9.71 -7.94
CA PHE A 198 -6.27 8.76 -6.86
C PHE A 198 -5.32 9.30 -5.79
N GLY A 199 -4.51 10.30 -6.11
CA GLY A 199 -3.49 10.83 -5.21
C GLY A 199 -4.04 11.20 -3.84
N PRO A 200 -5.19 11.92 -3.74
CA PRO A 200 -5.80 12.25 -2.45
C PRO A 200 -6.17 11.06 -1.57
N GLU A 201 -6.49 9.91 -2.16
CA GLU A 201 -6.76 8.68 -1.42
C GLU A 201 -5.49 8.04 -0.86
N VAL A 202 -4.37 8.18 -1.58
CA VAL A 202 -3.07 7.65 -1.16
C VAL A 202 -2.42 8.52 -0.08
N ILE A 203 -2.48 9.85 -0.22
CA ILE A 203 -1.78 10.77 0.69
C ILE A 203 -2.70 11.42 1.75
N GLY A 204 -4.02 11.30 1.61
CA GLY A 204 -5.01 11.89 2.53
C GLY A 204 -5.30 13.39 2.32
N GLU A 205 -4.79 13.98 1.23
CA GLU A 205 -4.90 15.41 0.93
C GLU A 205 -4.70 15.70 -0.58
N ASN A 206 -5.06 16.90 -1.05
CA ASN A 206 -4.90 17.27 -2.46
C ASN A 206 -3.41 17.18 -2.89
N VAL A 207 -3.17 16.69 -4.10
CA VAL A 207 -1.85 16.54 -4.74
C VAL A 207 -1.36 17.78 -5.49
N GLU A 208 -2.22 18.79 -5.68
CA GLU A 208 -1.89 20.02 -6.40
C GLU A 208 -0.64 20.70 -5.81
N GLY A 209 0.34 20.98 -6.67
CA GLY A 209 1.61 21.60 -6.29
C GLY A 209 2.61 20.68 -5.55
N LYS A 210 2.27 19.40 -5.34
CA LYS A 210 3.12 18.46 -4.58
C LYS A 210 3.87 17.46 -5.44
N VAL A 211 3.45 17.26 -6.69
CA VAL A 211 4.12 16.34 -7.62
C VAL A 211 5.42 16.98 -8.10
N LEU A 212 6.56 16.46 -7.64
CA LEU A 212 7.88 16.90 -8.06
C LEU A 212 8.24 16.36 -9.44
N SER A 213 7.93 15.09 -9.70
CA SER A 213 8.20 14.45 -10.97
C SER A 213 7.20 13.34 -11.30
N SER A 214 7.05 13.07 -12.59
CA SER A 214 6.31 11.92 -13.10
C SER A 214 7.10 11.24 -14.21
N ASN A 215 6.99 9.91 -14.29
CA ASN A 215 7.60 9.10 -15.32
C ASN A 215 6.61 8.01 -15.78
N VAL A 216 6.73 7.59 -17.04
CA VAL A 216 5.99 6.46 -17.58
C VAL A 216 6.99 5.38 -17.97
N ALA A 217 6.85 4.20 -17.38
CA ALA A 217 7.68 3.04 -17.66
C ALA A 217 6.81 1.91 -18.23
N GLU A 218 7.35 1.15 -19.18
CA GLU A 218 6.72 -0.04 -19.71
C GLU A 218 7.46 -1.28 -19.24
N HIS A 219 6.73 -2.25 -18.70
CA HIS A 219 7.26 -3.55 -18.33
C HIS A 219 6.29 -4.64 -18.79
N GLU A 220 6.79 -5.61 -19.56
CA GLU A 220 6.00 -6.76 -20.03
C GLU A 220 4.71 -6.34 -20.76
N GLY A 221 4.79 -5.28 -21.58
CA GLY A 221 3.63 -4.76 -22.33
C GLY A 221 2.63 -3.98 -21.49
N ARG A 222 2.96 -3.65 -20.24
CA ARG A 222 2.10 -2.90 -19.32
C ARG A 222 2.74 -1.59 -18.91
N LEU A 223 1.97 -0.51 -18.98
CA LEU A 223 2.38 0.81 -18.54
C LEU A 223 2.24 0.98 -17.03
N TYR A 224 3.24 1.66 -16.46
CA TYR A 224 3.32 2.04 -15.07
C TYR A 224 3.55 3.54 -15.00
N TYR A 225 2.67 4.24 -14.30
CA TYR A 225 2.84 5.67 -14.02
C TYR A 225 3.49 5.83 -12.66
N GLN A 226 4.66 6.46 -12.65
CA GLN A 226 5.48 6.66 -11.46
C GLN A 226 5.47 8.13 -11.08
N PHE A 227 5.22 8.42 -9.81
CA PHE A 227 5.14 9.77 -9.27
C PHE A 227 6.04 9.90 -8.05
N GLU A 228 6.64 11.07 -7.91
CA GLU A 228 7.36 11.49 -6.72
C GLU A 228 6.77 12.78 -6.20
N LEU A 229 6.36 12.77 -4.93
CA LEU A 229 5.70 13.89 -4.27
C LEU A 229 6.56 14.42 -3.11
N GLU A 230 6.47 15.73 -2.87
CA GLU A 230 7.05 16.40 -1.71
C GLU A 230 6.40 17.78 -1.47
N PRO A 231 6.01 18.12 -0.22
CA PRO A 231 5.56 17.22 0.84
C PRO A 231 4.13 16.70 0.53
N PRO A 232 3.80 15.44 0.87
CA PRO A 232 4.58 14.47 1.64
C PRO A 232 5.58 13.69 0.78
N HIS A 233 6.66 13.20 1.39
CA HIS A 233 7.67 12.35 0.75
C HIS A 233 7.11 10.97 0.41
N VAL A 234 6.64 10.83 -0.82
CA VAL A 234 5.88 9.68 -1.32
C VAL A 234 6.34 9.34 -2.74
N LEU A 235 6.57 8.06 -2.98
CA LEU A 235 6.69 7.48 -4.32
C LEU A 235 5.42 6.68 -4.59
N ILE A 236 4.77 6.93 -5.72
CA ILE A 236 3.60 6.16 -6.14
C ILE A 236 3.89 5.52 -7.49
N THR A 237 3.69 4.21 -7.59
CA THR A 237 3.67 3.47 -8.86
C THR A 237 2.25 2.96 -9.10
N ALA A 238 1.64 3.39 -10.19
CA ALA A 238 0.26 3.05 -10.55
C ALA A 238 0.21 2.24 -11.85
N THR A 239 -0.64 1.22 -11.91
CA THR A 239 -0.96 0.48 -13.13
C THR A 239 -2.38 -0.10 -13.05
N ALA A 240 -2.93 -0.55 -14.17
CA ALA A 240 -4.24 -1.22 -14.21
C ALA A 240 -4.09 -2.65 -14.76
N ALA A 241 -4.94 -3.54 -14.26
CA ALA A 241 -4.98 -4.94 -14.68
C ALA A 241 -6.38 -5.52 -14.44
N GLY A 242 -6.95 -6.18 -15.44
CA GLY A 242 -8.34 -6.60 -15.37
C GLY A 242 -9.24 -5.39 -15.11
N ASN A 243 -10.14 -5.48 -14.13
CA ASN A 243 -11.03 -4.38 -13.75
C ASN A 243 -10.53 -3.56 -12.53
N ARG A 244 -9.23 -3.64 -12.21
CA ARG A 244 -8.65 -3.05 -10.99
C ARG A 244 -7.49 -2.10 -11.31
N LEU A 245 -7.43 -1.01 -10.54
CA LEU A 245 -6.31 -0.10 -10.45
C LEU A 245 -5.45 -0.49 -9.25
N TYR A 246 -4.15 -0.65 -9.49
CA TYR A 246 -3.16 -0.99 -8.49
C TYR A 246 -2.32 0.26 -8.21
N LEU A 247 -2.28 0.66 -6.94
CA LEU A 247 -1.46 1.78 -6.47
C LEU A 247 -0.46 1.24 -5.45
N PHE A 248 0.82 1.34 -5.77
CA PHE A 248 1.91 0.99 -4.88
C PHE A 248 2.53 2.27 -4.33
N SER A 249 2.30 2.52 -3.04
CA SER A 249 2.78 3.72 -2.36
C SER A 249 3.94 3.36 -1.43
N VAL A 250 5.05 4.08 -1.54
CA VAL A 250 6.23 3.97 -0.67
C VAL A 250 6.47 5.34 -0.05
N THR A 251 6.51 5.41 1.28
CA THR A 251 6.55 6.66 2.02
C THR A 251 7.65 6.63 3.08
N GLY A 252 8.26 7.78 3.35
CA GLY A 252 9.18 7.98 4.47
C GLY A 252 8.98 9.35 5.09
N ASN A 253 9.31 9.50 6.38
CA ASN A 253 9.46 10.85 6.95
C ASN A 253 10.71 11.55 6.37
N GLY A 254 10.90 12.85 6.61
CA GLY A 254 12.02 13.58 6.00
C GLY A 254 13.42 13.02 6.32
N LEU A 255 13.63 12.44 7.51
CA LEU A 255 14.90 11.81 7.86
C LEU A 255 15.11 10.48 7.14
N GLN A 256 14.06 9.65 7.12
CA GLN A 256 14.00 8.40 6.39
C GLN A 256 14.25 8.62 4.90
N TRP A 257 13.53 9.57 4.30
CA TRP A 257 13.65 9.94 2.89
C TRP A 257 15.08 10.36 2.56
N LYS A 258 15.66 11.29 3.33
CA LYS A 258 17.03 11.76 3.10
C LYS A 258 18.07 10.63 3.16
N ARG A 259 17.90 9.65 4.06
CA ARG A 259 18.88 8.57 4.28
C ARG A 259 18.69 7.38 3.33
N HIS A 260 17.44 7.03 3.05
CA HIS A 260 17.06 5.77 2.39
C HIS A 260 16.38 5.98 1.03
N TYR A 261 16.45 7.19 0.45
CA TYR A 261 15.83 7.50 -0.84
C TYR A 261 16.09 6.46 -1.93
N LYS A 262 17.35 6.00 -2.05
CA LYS A 262 17.73 5.00 -3.07
C LYS A 262 17.00 3.68 -2.87
N ASP A 263 16.92 3.19 -1.64
CA ASP A 263 16.23 1.94 -1.32
C ASP A 263 14.73 2.09 -1.50
N LEU A 264 14.14 3.21 -1.05
CA LEU A 264 12.72 3.53 -1.27
C LEU A 264 12.38 3.59 -2.78
N LYS A 265 13.26 4.18 -3.60
CA LYS A 265 13.11 4.21 -5.06
C LYS A 265 13.25 2.82 -5.70
N ARG A 266 14.16 1.98 -5.20
CA ARG A 266 14.29 0.57 -5.63
C ARG A 266 13.04 -0.24 -5.28
N ILE A 267 12.50 -0.07 -4.07
CA ILE A 267 11.21 -0.67 -3.68
C ILE A 267 10.12 -0.24 -4.66
N ALA A 268 9.91 1.07 -4.83
CA ALA A 268 8.87 1.62 -5.71
C ALA A 268 8.97 1.11 -7.15
N SER A 269 10.19 1.10 -7.71
CA SER A 269 10.44 0.68 -9.11
C SER A 269 10.38 -0.84 -9.32
N SER A 270 10.38 -1.65 -8.26
CA SER A 270 10.30 -3.12 -8.35
C SER A 270 8.88 -3.66 -8.50
N PHE A 271 7.84 -2.83 -8.31
CA PHE A 271 6.45 -3.28 -8.29
C PHE A 271 5.96 -3.74 -9.67
N ARG A 272 5.47 -4.98 -9.77
CA ARG A 272 4.96 -5.58 -11.01
C ARG A 272 3.66 -6.34 -10.75
N ILE A 273 2.79 -6.37 -11.73
CA ILE A 273 1.68 -7.34 -11.77
C ILE A 273 2.19 -8.61 -12.47
N VAL A 274 1.88 -9.78 -11.93
CA VAL A 274 2.40 -11.09 -12.36
C VAL A 274 1.30 -12.11 -12.61
#